data_AF-A0A9C9BZR7-F1
#
_entry.id   AF-A0A9C9BZR7-F1
#
_cell.length_a   1.000
_cell.length_b   1.000
_cell.length_c   1.000
_cell.angle_alpha   90.00
_cell.angle_beta   90.00
_cell.angle_gamma   90.00
#
_symmetry.space_group_name_H-M   'P 1'
#
loop_
_entity.id
_entity.type
_entity.pdbx_description
1 polymer ?
#
loop_
_entity_poly.entity_id
_entity_poly.type
_entity_poly.pdbx_seq_one_letter_code
_entity_poly.pdbx_strand_id
1 'polypeptide(L)'
;MIRSRLSTCLVLAALCTTPILFHAPDTHAAESALDGKAIKGEVIETMNSGGYTYIQVKAPEGDVWIAMPQTKVKKGQQVTCAPGMSMTNFQSKSLNRTFDTIIFSSGLDNGSLPANPHGGSAGMAAAPAAGGSSFAAAVQAERKTGMGGGAGMGSAMAGMAGASGSTSNIVPSKDISVEKAPGDNAYTVGEIFEQGKKLNDKKVVVRGKVVKVSKMIMGKNWVHIQDGTGNPMKNSHDLVVTTMDEPALDSVVIVKGTLHANKDFGAGYKYDVIIEDASVK
;
A
#
# COMPACT_ATOMS: atom_id res chain seq x y z
N MET A 1 71.94 39.77 32.74
CA MET A 1 71.04 39.52 33.88
C MET A 1 69.73 40.29 33.67
N ILE A 2 68.65 39.59 33.30
CA ILE A 2 67.24 39.69 33.77
C ILE A 2 66.77 41.12 34.12
N ARG A 3 65.77 41.71 33.44
CA ARG A 3 64.31 41.65 33.74
C ARG A 3 63.55 42.28 32.55
N SER A 4 62.74 41.52 31.80
CA SER A 4 61.31 41.22 32.05
C SER A 4 60.42 42.46 32.25
N ARG A 5 59.59 42.77 31.24
CA ARG A 5 58.20 43.23 31.43
C ARG A 5 57.30 42.67 30.31
N LEU A 6 56.49 41.71 30.74
CA LEU A 6 55.31 41.16 30.07
C LEU A 6 54.37 42.29 29.63
N SER A 7 54.05 42.35 28.34
CA SER A 7 52.92 43.12 27.81
C SER A 7 51.73 42.17 27.72
N THR A 8 50.88 42.21 28.73
CA THR A 8 49.65 41.42 28.83
C THR A 8 48.65 41.94 27.79
N CYS A 9 48.45 41.17 26.72
CA CYS A 9 47.30 41.33 25.82
C CYS A 9 46.01 41.00 26.58
N LEU A 10 45.27 42.04 26.97
CA LEU A 10 43.90 41.92 27.46
C LEU A 10 42.98 41.62 26.26
N VAL A 11 42.78 40.34 25.98
CA VAL A 11 41.77 39.90 25.01
C VAL A 11 40.40 40.09 25.65
N LEU A 12 39.67 41.10 25.19
CA LEU A 12 38.29 41.37 25.56
C LEU A 12 37.42 40.26 24.94
N ALA A 13 37.09 39.23 25.74
CA ALA A 13 36.14 38.19 25.36
C ALA A 13 34.72 38.78 25.33
N ALA A 14 34.29 39.19 24.13
CA ALA A 14 32.88 39.48 23.88
C ALA A 14 32.09 38.18 23.99
N LEU A 15 31.40 38.00 25.13
CA LEU A 15 30.37 36.98 25.33
C LEU A 15 29.22 37.29 24.36
N CYS A 16 29.31 36.73 23.16
CA CYS A 16 28.19 36.62 22.23
C CYS A 16 27.22 35.60 22.84
N THR A 17 26.30 36.07 23.68
CA THR A 17 25.13 35.30 24.10
C THR A 17 24.23 35.13 22.88
N THR A 18 24.53 34.12 22.08
CA THR A 18 23.61 33.62 21.06
C THR A 18 22.35 33.14 21.78
N PRO A 19 21.16 33.67 21.45
CA PRO A 19 19.93 33.05 21.88
C PRO A 19 19.93 31.65 21.29
N ILE A 20 19.92 30.63 22.15
CA ILE A 20 19.52 29.28 21.77
C ILE A 20 18.07 29.44 21.32
N LEU A 21 17.87 29.60 20.02
CA LEU A 21 16.60 29.27 19.40
C LEU A 21 16.37 27.80 19.75
N PHE A 22 15.48 27.54 20.70
CA PHE A 22 14.69 26.33 20.66
C PHE A 22 13.95 26.38 19.32
N HIS A 23 14.58 25.87 18.27
CA HIS A 23 13.84 25.34 17.14
C HIS A 23 12.90 24.31 17.76
N ALA A 24 11.60 24.62 17.74
CA ALA A 24 10.62 23.54 17.76
C ALA A 24 11.12 22.55 16.70
N PRO A 25 11.32 21.26 17.04
CA PRO A 25 11.72 20.30 16.03
C PRO A 25 10.69 20.43 14.92
N ASP A 26 11.15 20.73 13.71
CA ASP A 26 10.29 20.81 12.54
C ASP A 26 9.44 19.55 12.54
N THR A 27 8.13 19.70 12.79
CA THR A 27 7.20 18.57 12.87
C THR A 27 7.25 17.73 11.59
N HIS A 28 7.68 18.36 10.48
CA HIS A 28 7.92 17.75 9.18
C HIS A 28 9.19 16.89 9.08
N ALA A 29 10.22 17.11 9.92
CA ALA A 29 11.48 16.36 9.88
C ALA A 29 11.38 15.02 10.61
N ALA A 30 10.58 14.95 11.66
CA ALA A 30 10.27 13.74 12.41
C ALA A 30 9.49 12.70 11.57
N GLU A 31 8.54 13.19 10.78
CA GLU A 31 7.58 12.36 10.03
C GLU A 31 8.21 11.74 8.76
N SER A 32 9.25 12.36 8.19
CA SER A 32 10.01 11.81 7.05
C SER A 32 11.14 10.84 7.46
N ALA A 33 11.58 10.86 8.72
CA ALA A 33 12.66 9.99 9.22
C ALA A 33 12.21 8.55 9.54
N LEU A 34 10.89 8.36 9.66
CA LEU A 34 10.21 7.13 10.07
C LEU A 34 9.73 6.27 8.87
N ASP A 35 9.99 6.71 7.64
CA ASP A 35 9.63 5.98 6.43
C ASP A 35 10.27 4.59 6.38
N GLY A 36 9.43 3.56 6.27
CA GLY A 36 9.86 2.16 6.21
C GLY A 36 10.47 1.63 7.51
N LYS A 37 10.31 2.31 8.65
CA LYS A 37 10.78 1.84 9.97
C LYS A 37 9.62 1.50 10.90
N ALA A 38 9.87 0.58 11.84
CA ALA A 38 8.92 0.28 12.90
C ALA A 38 8.83 1.47 13.86
N ILE A 39 7.60 1.90 14.18
CA ILE A 39 7.35 3.09 15.00
C ILE A 39 6.86 2.64 16.36
N LYS A 40 7.61 2.95 17.41
CA LYS A 40 7.22 2.67 18.79
C LYS A 40 6.82 3.97 19.50
N GLY A 41 5.66 3.95 20.14
CA GLY A 41 5.22 5.10 20.94
C GLY A 41 3.92 4.85 21.68
N GLU A 42 3.42 5.92 22.30
CA GLU A 42 2.16 5.92 23.04
C GLU A 42 1.03 6.46 22.14
N VAL A 43 -0.11 5.77 22.10
CA VAL A 43 -1.31 6.25 21.40
C VAL A 43 -1.91 7.42 22.16
N ILE A 44 -1.80 8.63 21.61
CA ILE A 44 -2.38 9.85 22.20
C ILE A 44 -3.78 10.15 21.66
N GLU A 45 -4.07 9.67 20.45
CA GLU A 45 -5.37 9.79 19.80
C GLU A 45 -5.67 8.53 18.98
N THR A 46 -6.94 8.12 18.94
CA THR A 46 -7.39 7.01 18.09
C THR A 46 -8.80 7.26 17.56
N MET A 47 -9.01 6.94 16.29
CA MET A 47 -10.30 7.03 15.62
C MET A 47 -10.44 5.90 14.59
N ASN A 48 -11.64 5.37 14.44
CA ASN A 48 -11.93 4.35 13.43
C ASN A 48 -12.82 4.94 12.34
N SER A 49 -12.42 4.80 11.09
CA SER A 49 -13.26 5.19 9.95
C SER A 49 -12.85 4.44 8.70
N GLY A 50 -13.81 4.20 7.81
CA GLY A 50 -13.55 3.56 6.51
C GLY A 50 -12.90 2.18 6.53
N GLY A 51 -12.99 1.44 7.65
CA GLY A 51 -12.32 0.14 7.84
C GLY A 51 -10.87 0.24 8.34
N TYR A 52 -10.44 1.43 8.76
CA TYR A 52 -9.11 1.72 9.30
C TYR A 52 -9.21 2.25 10.72
N THR A 53 -8.14 1.99 11.45
CA THR A 53 -7.84 2.65 12.72
C THR A 53 -6.73 3.65 12.45
N TYR A 54 -7.06 4.91 12.66
CA TYR A 54 -6.13 6.03 12.66
C TYR A 54 -5.69 6.27 14.10
N ILE A 55 -4.39 6.26 14.33
CA ILE A 55 -3.81 6.58 15.62
C ILE A 55 -2.80 7.70 15.47
N GLN A 56 -2.79 8.61 16.43
CA GLN A 56 -1.67 9.49 16.62
C GLN A 56 -0.78 8.86 17.69
N VAL A 57 0.49 8.64 17.33
CA VAL A 57 1.47 8.01 18.21
C VAL A 57 2.52 9.04 18.57
N LYS A 58 2.74 9.19 19.87
CA LYS A 58 3.85 9.98 20.41
C LYS A 58 5.13 9.14 20.36
N ALA A 59 5.92 9.34 19.32
CA ALA A 59 7.22 8.71 19.16
C ALA A 59 8.34 9.62 19.69
N PRO A 60 9.54 9.10 19.98
CA PRO A 60 10.68 9.91 20.40
C PRO A 60 11.11 10.95 19.33
N GLU A 61 10.84 10.64 18.06
CA GLU A 61 11.17 11.50 16.92
C GLU A 61 10.13 12.61 16.73
N GLY A 62 8.88 12.42 17.18
CA GLY A 62 7.78 13.37 17.07
C GLY A 62 6.41 12.68 17.12
N ASP A 63 5.34 13.46 17.18
CA ASP A 63 3.98 12.95 17.10
C ASP A 63 3.65 12.63 15.64
N VAL A 64 3.23 11.40 15.33
CA VAL A 64 2.98 10.95 13.96
C VAL A 64 1.63 10.27 13.83
N TRP A 65 0.93 10.53 12.71
CA TRP A 65 -0.30 9.84 12.36
C TRP A 65 -0.02 8.53 11.65
N ILE A 66 -0.67 7.46 12.09
CA ILE A 66 -0.54 6.13 11.53
C ILE A 66 -1.93 5.59 11.22
N ALA A 67 -2.17 5.21 9.95
CA ALA A 67 -3.35 4.46 9.54
C ALA A 67 -3.00 2.98 9.41
N MET A 68 -3.84 2.11 9.98
CA MET A 68 -3.69 0.66 9.90
C MET A 68 -5.06 0.00 9.72
N PRO A 69 -5.12 -1.25 9.20
CA PRO A 69 -6.37 -2.01 9.16
C PRO A 69 -7.03 -2.01 10.55
N GLN A 70 -8.37 -1.97 10.58
CA GLN A 70 -9.13 -1.77 11.83
C GLN A 70 -8.63 -2.68 12.96
N THR A 71 -8.00 -2.06 13.95
CA THR A 71 -7.32 -2.74 15.06
C THR A 71 -7.78 -2.12 16.37
N LYS A 72 -8.04 -2.97 17.38
CA LYS A 72 -8.50 -2.49 18.68
C LYS A 72 -7.33 -1.91 19.47
N VAL A 73 -7.27 -0.59 19.55
CA VAL A 73 -6.28 0.18 20.31
C VAL A 73 -6.98 1.19 21.23
N LYS A 74 -6.31 1.59 22.30
CA LYS A 74 -6.84 2.57 23.27
C LYS A 74 -5.86 3.73 23.42
N LYS A 75 -6.40 4.92 23.73
CA LYS A 75 -5.58 6.05 24.18
C LYS A 75 -4.79 5.67 25.44
N GLY A 76 -3.51 6.03 25.49
CA GLY A 76 -2.55 5.65 26.51
C GLY A 76 -1.89 4.29 26.33
N GLN A 77 -2.22 3.55 25.26
CA GLN A 77 -1.61 2.25 24.98
C GLN A 77 -0.24 2.43 24.32
N GLN A 78 0.79 1.73 24.83
CA GLN A 78 2.03 1.58 24.07
C GLN A 78 1.84 0.62 22.90
N VAL A 79 2.24 1.07 21.72
CA VAL A 79 2.13 0.32 20.48
C VAL A 79 3.46 0.32 19.74
N THR A 80 3.76 -0.80 19.09
CA THR A 80 4.81 -0.89 18.08
C THR A 80 4.12 -1.13 16.76
N CYS A 81 4.20 -0.17 15.85
CA CYS A 81 3.63 -0.24 14.52
C CYS A 81 4.65 -0.83 13.58
N ALA A 82 4.23 -1.74 12.71
CA ALA A 82 5.08 -2.30 11.67
C ALA A 82 5.54 -1.20 10.71
N PRO A 83 6.69 -1.40 10.03
CA PRO A 83 7.13 -0.54 8.95
C PRO A 83 6.00 -0.18 7.99
N GLY A 84 5.86 1.10 7.74
CA GLY A 84 4.84 1.66 6.85
C GLY A 84 5.42 2.61 5.83
N MET A 85 4.56 3.12 4.95
CA MET A 85 4.91 4.16 3.99
C MET A 85 4.24 5.46 4.41
N SER A 86 5.00 6.56 4.52
CA SER A 86 4.44 7.89 4.70
C SER A 86 3.76 8.40 3.44
N MET A 87 2.77 9.24 3.65
CA MET A 87 2.04 9.95 2.62
C MET A 87 1.81 11.37 3.11
N THR A 88 2.17 12.34 2.27
CA THR A 88 1.93 13.75 2.57
C THR A 88 0.64 14.22 1.90
N ASN A 89 0.00 15.25 2.48
CA ASN A 89 -1.26 15.83 2.00
C ASN A 89 -2.37 14.79 1.79
N PHE A 90 -2.47 13.83 2.70
CA PHE A 90 -3.47 12.79 2.60
C PHE A 90 -4.84 13.30 3.06
N GLN A 91 -5.79 13.38 2.13
CA GLN A 91 -7.18 13.72 2.46
C GLN A 91 -8.01 12.45 2.73
N SER A 92 -8.39 12.24 3.98
CA SER A 92 -9.37 11.22 4.36
C SER A 92 -10.78 11.76 4.11
N LYS A 93 -11.50 11.09 3.21
CA LYS A 93 -12.91 11.40 2.94
C LYS A 93 -13.83 10.85 4.02
N SER A 94 -13.45 9.74 4.64
CA SER A 94 -14.23 9.10 5.70
C SER A 94 -14.21 9.89 7.01
N LEU A 95 -13.11 10.62 7.28
CA LEU A 95 -12.96 11.50 8.44
C LEU A 95 -13.22 12.98 8.11
N ASN A 96 -13.43 13.32 6.84
CA ASN A 96 -13.49 14.70 6.35
C ASN A 96 -12.32 15.55 6.88
N ARG A 97 -11.10 14.99 6.85
CA ARG A 97 -9.88 15.57 7.42
C ARG A 97 -8.71 15.40 6.47
N THR A 98 -7.86 16.41 6.41
CA THR A 98 -6.56 16.34 5.75
C THR A 98 -5.47 16.11 6.78
N PHE A 99 -4.57 15.19 6.48
CA PHE A 99 -3.36 14.91 7.24
C PHE A 99 -2.18 15.44 6.44
N ASP A 100 -1.39 16.32 7.06
CA ASP A 100 -0.19 16.88 6.44
C ASP A 100 0.81 15.75 6.13
N THR A 101 1.00 14.84 7.09
CA THR A 101 1.67 13.55 6.89
C THR A 101 0.92 12.43 7.63
N ILE A 102 0.83 11.26 7.01
CA ILE A 102 0.31 10.03 7.63
C ILE A 102 1.08 8.81 7.15
N ILE A 103 1.33 7.85 8.03
CA ILE A 103 2.03 6.60 7.71
C ILE A 103 1.01 5.48 7.63
N PHE A 104 0.92 4.79 6.50
CA PHE A 104 0.13 3.57 6.46
C PHE A 104 1.00 2.39 6.83
N SER A 105 0.63 1.75 7.92
CA SER A 105 1.29 0.57 8.43
C SER A 105 0.49 -0.69 8.09
N SER A 106 1.17 -1.82 8.01
CA SER A 106 0.54 -3.14 7.86
C SER A 106 -0.14 -3.64 9.15
N GLY A 107 0.07 -2.95 10.28
CA GLY A 107 -0.55 -3.26 11.55
C GLY A 107 0.40 -3.04 12.72
N LEU A 108 0.04 -3.59 13.88
CA LEU A 108 0.94 -3.63 15.03
C LEU A 108 1.97 -4.74 14.85
N ASP A 109 3.25 -4.39 14.90
CA ASP A 109 4.35 -5.34 14.99
C ASP A 109 4.38 -5.85 16.43
N ASN A 110 3.68 -6.96 16.68
CA ASN A 110 3.61 -7.57 18.00
C ASN A 110 4.94 -8.23 18.37
N GLY A 111 5.97 -7.42 18.60
CA GLY A 111 7.12 -7.78 19.42
C GLY A 111 6.73 -7.75 20.90
N SER A 112 6.14 -8.85 21.38
CA SER A 112 5.79 -9.15 22.79
C SER A 112 4.74 -8.25 23.47
N LEU A 113 3.49 -8.72 23.50
CA LEU A 113 2.58 -8.41 24.60
C LEU A 113 3.04 -9.20 25.84
N PRO A 114 3.06 -8.64 27.07
CA PRO A 114 3.18 -9.46 28.26
C PRO A 114 1.99 -10.43 28.31
N ALA A 115 2.32 -11.72 28.35
CA ALA A 115 1.38 -12.83 28.34
C ALA A 115 0.47 -12.82 29.58
N ASN A 116 -0.81 -13.15 29.38
CA ASN A 116 -1.63 -13.86 30.37
C ASN A 116 -2.78 -14.60 29.66
N PRO A 117 -3.35 -15.68 30.24
CA PRO A 117 -2.95 -17.03 29.87
C PRO A 117 -4.17 -17.90 29.53
N HIS A 118 -4.57 -18.00 28.27
CA HIS A 118 -5.39 -19.08 27.70
C HIS A 118 -5.17 -18.98 26.17
N GLY A 119 -4.50 -19.87 25.42
CA GLY A 119 -4.03 -21.23 25.64
C GLY A 119 -4.21 -21.98 24.30
N GLY A 120 -3.14 -22.05 23.48
CA GLY A 120 -3.00 -22.83 22.23
C GLY A 120 -2.80 -21.95 20.97
N SER A 121 -1.59 -21.59 20.47
CA SER A 121 -0.35 -22.32 20.06
C SER A 121 -0.57 -23.21 18.81
N ALA A 122 0.19 -23.19 17.70
CA ALA A 122 1.50 -22.63 17.32
C ALA A 122 1.49 -22.39 15.78
N GLY A 123 2.19 -21.41 15.18
CA GLY A 123 3.65 -21.36 14.92
C GLY A 123 3.96 -22.03 13.57
N MET A 124 4.74 -21.55 12.59
CA MET A 124 5.85 -20.59 12.49
C MET A 124 6.04 -20.35 10.95
N ALA A 125 6.37 -19.17 10.42
CA ALA A 125 7.75 -18.75 10.19
C ALA A 125 7.84 -17.34 9.58
N ALA A 126 8.96 -16.69 9.86
CA ALA A 126 9.25 -15.29 9.60
C ALA A 126 9.92 -15.01 8.23
N ALA A 127 9.58 -13.82 7.68
CA ALA A 127 10.32 -12.91 6.78
C ALA A 127 10.49 -13.28 5.28
N PRO A 128 10.61 -12.29 4.34
CA PRO A 128 10.87 -10.85 4.55
C PRO A 128 9.83 -9.87 3.94
N ALA A 129 10.10 -8.59 4.19
CA ALA A 129 9.32 -7.39 3.90
C ALA A 129 8.80 -7.23 2.46
N ALA A 130 7.52 -6.88 2.32
CA ALA A 130 6.96 -6.13 1.19
C ALA A 130 5.70 -5.37 1.67
N GLY A 131 5.90 -4.17 2.22
CA GLY A 131 4.83 -3.30 2.73
C GLY A 131 3.96 -2.65 1.65
N GLY A 132 3.38 -3.43 0.74
CA GLY A 132 2.59 -2.92 -0.39
C GLY A 132 1.07 -3.12 -0.28
N SER A 133 0.60 -4.12 0.48
CA SER A 133 -0.81 -4.52 0.49
C SER A 133 -1.69 -3.62 1.37
N SER A 134 -1.23 -3.25 2.56
CA SER A 134 -2.03 -2.48 3.52
C SER A 134 -2.23 -1.02 3.10
N PHE A 135 -1.19 -0.36 2.58
CA PHE A 135 -1.28 1.03 2.14
C PHE A 135 -2.30 1.19 1.03
N ALA A 136 -2.27 0.30 0.04
CA ALA A 136 -3.04 0.53 -1.17
C ALA A 136 -4.48 -0.02 -1.07
N ALA A 137 -4.71 -1.08 -0.29
CA ALA A 137 -6.05 -1.40 0.20
C ALA A 137 -6.62 -0.24 1.03
N ALA A 138 -5.80 0.43 1.84
CA ALA A 138 -6.21 1.58 2.65
C ALA A 138 -6.66 2.77 1.84
N VAL A 139 -5.86 3.20 0.87
CA VAL A 139 -6.28 4.35 0.06
C VAL A 139 -7.46 3.99 -0.85
N GLN A 140 -7.58 2.75 -1.33
CA GLN A 140 -8.76 2.33 -2.10
C GLN A 140 -10.04 2.30 -1.26
N ALA A 141 -9.98 1.82 -0.02
CA ALA A 141 -11.13 1.80 0.87
C ALA A 141 -11.58 3.21 1.27
N GLU A 142 -10.65 4.13 1.54
CA GLU A 142 -10.94 5.56 1.76
C GLU A 142 -11.55 6.25 0.52
N ARG A 143 -11.18 5.81 -0.69
CA ARG A 143 -11.79 6.28 -1.94
C ARG A 143 -13.20 5.75 -2.13
N LYS A 144 -13.50 4.54 -1.65
CA LYS A 144 -14.83 3.91 -1.76
C LYS A 144 -15.84 4.46 -0.75
N THR A 145 -15.41 4.84 0.44
CA THR A 145 -16.30 5.38 1.49
C THR A 145 -16.88 6.76 1.18
N GLY A 146 -16.44 7.40 0.08
CA GLY A 146 -17.04 8.62 -0.45
C GLY A 146 -18.27 8.43 -1.34
N MET A 147 -18.71 7.19 -1.62
CA MET A 147 -19.97 6.91 -2.30
C MET A 147 -21.05 6.61 -1.25
N GLY A 148 -21.93 7.59 -1.01
CA GLY A 148 -23.11 7.46 -0.16
C GLY A 148 -23.98 6.25 -0.54
N GLY A 149 -24.48 5.57 0.49
CA GLY A 149 -25.18 4.30 0.41
C GLY A 149 -26.52 4.30 -0.33
N GLY A 150 -26.88 3.12 -0.79
CA GLY A 150 -28.19 2.76 -1.29
C GLY A 150 -28.25 1.25 -1.48
N ALA A 151 -28.70 0.53 -0.45
CA ALA A 151 -29.05 -0.88 -0.56
C ALA A 151 -30.49 -1.00 -1.06
N GLY A 152 -30.74 -1.88 -2.04
CA GLY A 152 -32.07 -2.44 -2.29
C GLY A 152 -32.47 -2.58 -3.76
N MET A 153 -32.91 -3.81 -4.10
CA MET A 153 -33.66 -4.23 -5.30
C MET A 153 -32.88 -4.13 -6.63
N GLY A 154 -32.63 -5.22 -7.34
CA GLY A 154 -33.66 -6.10 -7.87
C GLY A 154 -33.63 -5.99 -9.40
N SER A 155 -33.66 -7.12 -10.07
CA SER A 155 -33.45 -7.31 -11.51
C SER A 155 -34.24 -6.33 -12.42
N ALA A 156 -33.68 -6.09 -13.61
CA ALA A 156 -34.27 -5.49 -14.80
C ALA A 156 -34.36 -3.94 -14.88
N MET A 157 -33.38 -3.35 -15.58
CA MET A 157 -33.64 -2.33 -16.61
C MET A 157 -32.44 -2.25 -17.55
N ALA A 158 -32.65 -2.76 -18.76
CA ALA A 158 -31.82 -2.47 -19.91
C ALA A 158 -31.99 -0.99 -20.30
N GLY A 159 -30.90 -0.35 -20.71
CA GLY A 159 -30.92 0.96 -21.36
C GLY A 159 -30.10 2.02 -20.64
N MET A 160 -29.05 2.48 -21.32
CA MET A 160 -28.20 3.64 -21.01
C MET A 160 -26.96 3.44 -20.12
N ALA A 161 -26.24 2.32 -20.30
CA ALA A 161 -24.88 2.20 -19.77
C ALA A 161 -23.95 3.22 -20.48
N GLY A 162 -23.71 4.36 -19.83
CA GLY A 162 -22.51 5.14 -20.06
C GLY A 162 -21.30 4.22 -19.93
N ALA A 163 -20.46 4.20 -20.96
CA ALA A 163 -19.30 3.34 -21.07
C ALA A 163 -18.36 3.56 -19.87
N SER A 164 -18.46 2.66 -18.89
CA SER A 164 -17.57 2.58 -17.75
C SER A 164 -16.35 1.77 -18.22
N GLY A 165 -15.32 2.47 -18.72
CA GLY A 165 -14.12 1.88 -19.32
C GLY A 165 -13.31 0.99 -18.37
N SER A 166 -12.20 0.41 -18.82
CA SER A 166 -11.40 -0.60 -18.09
C SER A 166 -11.07 -0.21 -16.64
N THR A 167 -10.86 1.07 -16.38
CA THR A 167 -10.53 1.63 -15.06
C THR A 167 -11.64 1.48 -14.02
N SER A 168 -12.89 1.32 -14.45
CA SER A 168 -14.03 1.09 -13.56
C SER A 168 -14.23 -0.39 -13.22
N ASN A 169 -13.52 -1.29 -13.92
CA ASN A 169 -13.66 -2.74 -13.76
C ASN A 169 -12.50 -3.39 -13.01
N ILE A 170 -11.58 -2.59 -12.47
CA ILE A 170 -10.42 -3.05 -11.70
C ILE A 170 -10.88 -3.69 -10.40
N VAL A 171 -10.39 -4.89 -10.13
CA VAL A 171 -10.73 -5.61 -8.91
C VAL A 171 -9.90 -5.03 -7.75
N PRO A 172 -10.51 -4.71 -6.60
CA PRO A 172 -9.79 -4.25 -5.43
C PRO A 172 -8.72 -5.26 -5.02
N SER A 173 -7.59 -4.79 -4.49
CA SER A 173 -6.56 -5.68 -3.96
C SER A 173 -7.13 -6.51 -2.81
N LYS A 174 -7.08 -7.84 -2.94
CA LYS A 174 -7.35 -8.76 -1.83
C LYS A 174 -6.03 -9.07 -1.10
N ASP A 175 -6.11 -9.49 0.17
CA ASP A 175 -4.97 -10.07 0.90
C ASP A 175 -4.56 -11.38 0.23
N ILE A 176 -3.62 -11.26 -0.71
CA ILE A 176 -3.10 -12.34 -1.53
C ILE A 176 -1.59 -12.25 -1.42
N SER A 177 -0.95 -13.37 -1.11
CA SER A 177 0.49 -13.51 -1.20
C SER A 177 0.74 -14.79 -1.98
N VAL A 178 1.07 -14.63 -3.26
CA VAL A 178 1.38 -15.72 -4.17
C VAL A 178 2.82 -15.53 -4.62
N GLU A 179 3.62 -16.56 -4.44
CA GLU A 179 5.01 -16.51 -4.87
C GLU A 179 5.09 -16.37 -6.39
N LYS A 180 6.19 -15.79 -6.86
CA LYS A 180 6.51 -15.69 -8.28
C LYS A 180 6.45 -17.07 -8.96
N ALA A 181 6.02 -17.10 -10.22
CA ALA A 181 6.01 -18.34 -10.99
C ALA A 181 7.44 -18.92 -11.14
N PRO A 182 7.61 -20.25 -11.14
CA PRO A 182 8.87 -20.86 -11.49
C PRO A 182 9.10 -20.84 -13.02
N GLY A 183 10.37 -20.79 -13.43
CA GLY A 183 10.79 -20.94 -14.82
C GLY A 183 11.17 -19.63 -15.53
N ASP A 184 11.57 -19.77 -16.80
CA ASP A 184 12.05 -18.65 -17.60
C ASP A 184 10.92 -17.69 -17.98
N ASN A 185 11.26 -16.40 -18.07
CA ASN A 185 10.30 -15.32 -18.33
C ASN A 185 9.14 -15.28 -17.33
N ALA A 186 9.40 -15.72 -16.09
CA ALA A 186 8.48 -15.57 -14.98
C ALA A 186 8.58 -14.17 -14.36
N TYR A 187 7.42 -13.58 -14.08
CA TYR A 187 7.29 -12.26 -13.47
C TYR A 187 6.15 -12.25 -12.47
N THR A 188 6.27 -11.40 -11.46
CA THR A 188 5.16 -10.98 -10.59
C THR A 188 4.26 -9.99 -11.32
N VAL A 189 3.02 -9.79 -10.84
CA VAL A 189 2.08 -8.82 -11.42
C VAL A 189 2.69 -7.41 -11.42
N GLY A 190 3.31 -6.98 -10.32
CA GLY A 190 3.97 -5.69 -10.23
C GLY A 190 5.10 -5.52 -11.27
N GLU A 191 5.95 -6.54 -11.42
CA GLU A 191 7.02 -6.54 -12.43
C GLU A 191 6.46 -6.46 -13.86
N ILE A 192 5.32 -7.10 -14.15
CA ILE A 192 4.64 -7.03 -15.44
C ILE A 192 4.24 -5.58 -15.78
N PHE A 193 3.68 -4.85 -14.82
CA PHE A 193 3.32 -3.44 -15.03
C PHE A 193 4.55 -2.53 -15.15
N GLU A 194 5.61 -2.77 -14.39
CA GLU A 194 6.85 -1.99 -14.47
C GLU A 194 7.60 -2.21 -15.78
N GLN A 195 7.62 -3.45 -16.27
CA GLN A 195 8.38 -3.87 -17.44
C GLN A 195 7.54 -3.98 -18.71
N GLY A 196 6.25 -3.66 -18.66
CA GLY A 196 5.30 -3.89 -19.75
C GLY A 196 5.80 -3.45 -21.13
N LYS A 197 6.36 -2.25 -21.23
CA LYS A 197 6.93 -1.75 -22.50
C LYS A 197 8.09 -2.59 -23.04
N LYS A 198 8.93 -3.16 -22.17
CA LYS A 198 10.06 -4.04 -22.55
C LYS A 198 9.60 -5.44 -22.89
N LEU A 199 8.50 -5.88 -22.28
CA LEU A 199 7.92 -7.20 -22.46
C LEU A 199 6.84 -7.25 -23.56
N ASN A 200 6.58 -6.14 -24.24
CA ASN A 200 5.59 -6.06 -25.30
C ASN A 200 5.88 -7.09 -26.40
N ASP A 201 4.83 -7.82 -26.78
CA ASP A 201 4.83 -8.94 -27.74
C ASP A 201 5.72 -10.14 -27.33
N LYS A 202 6.13 -10.23 -26.06
CA LYS A 202 6.88 -11.37 -25.52
C LYS A 202 5.97 -12.33 -24.77
N LYS A 203 6.36 -13.61 -24.78
CA LYS A 203 5.74 -14.62 -23.93
C LYS A 203 6.22 -14.48 -22.50
N VAL A 204 5.28 -14.37 -21.57
CA VAL A 204 5.54 -14.23 -20.14
C VAL A 204 4.80 -15.32 -19.36
N VAL A 205 5.31 -15.60 -18.15
CA VAL A 205 4.69 -16.52 -17.20
C VAL A 205 4.39 -15.74 -15.91
N VAL A 206 3.16 -15.82 -15.42
CA VAL A 206 2.73 -15.14 -14.20
C VAL A 206 1.95 -16.13 -13.34
N ARG A 207 2.23 -16.16 -12.04
CA ARG A 207 1.44 -16.94 -11.07
C ARG A 207 0.60 -15.95 -10.28
N GLY A 208 -0.70 -16.24 -10.15
CA GLY A 208 -1.61 -15.35 -9.45
C GLY A 208 -2.88 -16.06 -9.04
N LYS A 209 -3.57 -15.49 -8.05
CA LYS A 209 -4.91 -15.92 -7.66
C LYS A 209 -5.94 -15.26 -8.54
N VAL A 210 -6.89 -16.05 -9.04
CA VAL A 210 -8.02 -15.57 -9.84
C VAL A 210 -8.98 -14.80 -8.94
N VAL A 211 -9.15 -13.51 -9.21
CA VAL A 211 -10.01 -12.64 -8.40
C VAL A 211 -11.33 -12.28 -9.08
N LYS A 212 -11.41 -12.46 -10.41
CA LYS A 212 -12.64 -12.30 -11.20
C LYS A 212 -12.51 -13.03 -12.53
N VAL A 213 -13.63 -13.58 -13.01
CA VAL A 213 -13.74 -14.19 -14.33
C VAL A 213 -14.98 -13.64 -15.01
N SER A 214 -14.82 -13.10 -16.22
CA SER A 214 -15.92 -12.66 -17.09
C SER A 214 -15.85 -13.48 -18.38
N LYS A 215 -16.81 -14.39 -18.58
CA LYS A 215 -16.78 -15.35 -19.69
C LYS A 215 -17.42 -14.77 -20.96
N MET A 216 -16.98 -15.26 -22.11
CA MET A 216 -17.60 -15.00 -23.43
C MET A 216 -17.69 -13.52 -23.84
N ILE A 217 -16.74 -12.69 -23.41
CA ILE A 217 -16.63 -11.29 -23.87
C ILE A 217 -15.70 -11.26 -25.08
N MET A 218 -16.21 -10.81 -26.23
CA MET A 218 -15.49 -10.83 -27.51
C MET A 218 -14.96 -12.23 -27.89
N GLY A 219 -15.69 -13.28 -27.50
CA GLY A 219 -15.31 -14.67 -27.79
C GLY A 219 -14.16 -15.20 -26.92
N LYS A 220 -13.76 -14.50 -25.86
CA LYS A 220 -12.72 -14.95 -24.90
C LYS A 220 -13.20 -14.82 -23.45
N ASN A 221 -12.53 -15.51 -22.55
CA ASN A 221 -12.66 -15.33 -21.11
C ASN A 221 -11.67 -14.27 -20.64
N TRP A 222 -12.17 -13.31 -19.86
CA TRP A 222 -11.39 -12.23 -19.26
C TRP A 222 -11.22 -12.51 -17.78
N VAL A 223 -9.98 -12.79 -17.40
CA VAL A 223 -9.62 -13.23 -16.06
C VAL A 223 -8.76 -12.15 -15.43
N HIS A 224 -9.15 -11.72 -14.23
CA HIS A 224 -8.32 -10.85 -13.40
C HIS A 224 -7.54 -11.73 -12.43
N ILE A 225 -6.22 -11.54 -12.38
CA ILE A 225 -5.33 -12.21 -11.44
C ILE A 225 -4.57 -11.20 -10.58
N GLN A 226 -4.33 -11.58 -9.33
CA GLN A 226 -3.52 -10.81 -8.38
C GLN A 226 -2.57 -11.76 -7.66
N ASP A 227 -1.35 -11.33 -7.37
CA ASP A 227 -0.38 -12.10 -6.60
C ASP A 227 0.04 -11.43 -5.29
N GLY A 228 -0.50 -10.24 -5.01
CA GLY A 228 -0.17 -9.40 -3.86
C GLY A 228 0.86 -8.31 -4.15
N THR A 229 1.45 -8.32 -5.35
CA THR A 229 2.40 -7.31 -5.80
C THR A 229 1.70 -6.21 -6.60
N GLY A 230 2.43 -5.13 -6.90
CA GLY A 230 1.89 -3.97 -7.60
C GLY A 230 1.29 -2.91 -6.69
N ASN A 231 0.84 -1.80 -7.28
CA ASN A 231 0.36 -0.64 -6.56
C ASN A 231 -1.12 -0.34 -6.89
N PRO A 232 -2.04 -0.62 -5.97
CA PRO A 232 -3.46 -0.30 -6.10
C PRO A 232 -3.82 1.18 -6.26
N MET A 233 -2.91 2.11 -6.00
CA MET A 233 -3.07 3.54 -6.35
C MET A 233 -2.80 3.83 -7.83
N LYS A 234 -1.97 3.00 -8.46
CA LYS A 234 -1.61 3.08 -9.89
C LYS A 234 -2.32 2.02 -10.72
N ASN A 235 -3.24 1.25 -10.11
CA ASN A 235 -3.92 0.12 -10.74
C ASN A 235 -2.98 -0.97 -11.28
N SER A 236 -1.77 -1.07 -10.73
CA SER A 236 -0.76 -2.04 -11.18
C SER A 236 -0.73 -3.34 -10.38
N HIS A 237 -1.79 -3.61 -9.62
CA HIS A 237 -1.96 -4.80 -8.77
C HIS A 237 -2.92 -5.83 -9.36
N ASP A 238 -3.66 -5.46 -10.41
CA ASP A 238 -4.73 -6.26 -11.00
C ASP A 238 -4.42 -6.50 -12.48
N LEU A 239 -3.91 -7.70 -12.78
CA LEU A 239 -3.53 -8.05 -14.14
C LEU A 239 -4.69 -8.73 -14.87
N VAL A 240 -5.01 -8.20 -16.05
CA VAL A 240 -6.03 -8.77 -16.92
C VAL A 240 -5.39 -9.74 -17.90
N VAL A 241 -6.03 -10.90 -18.04
CA VAL A 241 -5.62 -12.00 -18.89
C VAL A 241 -6.79 -12.41 -19.78
N THR A 242 -6.57 -12.58 -21.08
CA THR A 242 -7.54 -13.22 -21.97
C THR A 242 -7.13 -14.65 -22.27
N THR A 243 -8.09 -15.57 -22.19
CA THR A 243 -7.87 -17.02 -22.38
C THR A 243 -9.14 -17.70 -22.89
N MET A 244 -9.01 -18.92 -23.43
CA MET A 244 -10.12 -19.84 -23.67
C MET A 244 -10.33 -20.83 -22.51
N ASP A 245 -9.37 -20.91 -21.58
CA ASP A 245 -9.46 -21.76 -20.41
C ASP A 245 -10.49 -21.19 -19.40
N GLU A 246 -11.00 -22.06 -18.53
CA GLU A 246 -12.00 -21.70 -17.52
C GLU A 246 -11.46 -21.91 -16.10
N PRO A 247 -10.52 -21.07 -15.63
CA PRO A 247 -9.99 -21.21 -14.29
C PRO A 247 -11.07 -20.89 -13.24
N ALA A 248 -11.01 -21.61 -12.11
CA ALA A 248 -11.94 -21.40 -11.01
C ALA A 248 -11.66 -20.08 -10.28
N LEU A 249 -12.72 -19.39 -9.85
CA LEU A 249 -12.60 -18.22 -8.99
C LEU A 249 -11.87 -18.59 -7.68
N ASP A 250 -11.03 -17.69 -7.17
CA ASP A 250 -10.20 -17.85 -5.97
C ASP A 250 -9.14 -18.98 -6.04
N SER A 251 -8.93 -19.61 -7.19
CA SER A 251 -7.82 -20.56 -7.39
C SER A 251 -6.51 -19.83 -7.72
N VAL A 252 -5.38 -20.43 -7.31
CA VAL A 252 -4.04 -19.96 -7.71
C VAL A 252 -3.65 -20.69 -8.99
N VAL A 253 -3.33 -19.93 -10.03
CA VAL A 253 -3.03 -20.45 -11.37
C VAL A 253 -1.70 -19.93 -11.89
N ILE A 254 -1.11 -20.66 -12.82
CA ILE A 254 0.01 -20.22 -13.65
C ILE A 254 -0.53 -19.88 -15.03
N VAL A 255 -0.34 -18.62 -15.42
CA VAL A 255 -0.75 -18.07 -16.70
C VAL A 255 0.48 -17.95 -17.59
N LYS A 256 0.38 -18.48 -18.81
CA LYS A 256 1.39 -18.29 -19.85
C LYS A 256 0.75 -17.75 -21.11
N GLY A 257 1.11 -16.54 -21.53
CA GLY A 257 0.56 -15.89 -22.71
C GLY A 257 1.47 -14.81 -23.27
N THR A 258 0.98 -14.06 -24.25
CA THR A 258 1.72 -12.95 -24.87
C THR A 258 1.34 -11.65 -24.16
N LEU A 259 2.32 -10.90 -23.68
CA LEU A 259 2.08 -9.60 -23.07
C LEU A 259 1.95 -8.52 -24.14
N HIS A 260 0.93 -7.67 -24.03
CA HIS A 260 0.79 -6.45 -24.80
C HIS A 260 0.73 -5.24 -23.87
N ALA A 261 1.46 -4.18 -24.21
CA ALA A 261 1.47 -2.91 -23.49
C ALA A 261 0.65 -1.85 -24.24
N ASN A 262 -0.05 -0.99 -23.51
CA ASN A 262 -0.90 0.08 -24.02
C ASN A 262 -1.94 -0.42 -25.05
N LYS A 263 -2.54 -1.58 -24.77
CA LYS A 263 -3.53 -2.19 -25.66
C LYS A 263 -4.84 -1.43 -25.59
N ASP A 264 -5.37 -1.06 -26.76
CA ASP A 264 -6.66 -0.38 -26.90
C ASP A 264 -7.61 -1.26 -27.71
N PHE A 265 -8.73 -1.67 -27.10
CA PHE A 265 -9.79 -2.42 -27.76
C PHE A 265 -10.93 -1.51 -28.26
N GLY A 266 -10.80 -0.19 -28.12
CA GLY A 266 -11.84 0.78 -28.45
C GLY A 266 -12.89 0.95 -27.35
N ALA A 267 -13.82 1.89 -27.54
CA ALA A 267 -14.95 2.15 -26.63
C ALA A 267 -14.58 2.37 -25.14
N GLY A 268 -13.34 2.81 -24.86
CA GLY A 268 -12.84 3.03 -23.50
C GLY A 268 -12.17 1.82 -22.84
N TYR A 269 -12.02 0.70 -23.56
CA TYR A 269 -11.33 -0.49 -23.09
C TYR A 269 -9.83 -0.44 -23.40
N LYS A 270 -9.10 0.28 -22.56
CA LYS A 270 -7.64 0.44 -22.64
C LYS A 270 -6.95 -0.27 -21.48
N TYR A 271 -5.81 -0.88 -21.74
CA TYR A 271 -5.01 -1.60 -20.76
C TYR A 271 -3.55 -1.20 -20.90
N ASP A 272 -2.95 -0.71 -19.81
CA ASP A 272 -1.53 -0.38 -19.77
C ASP A 272 -0.67 -1.62 -20.02
N VAL A 273 -1.10 -2.76 -19.48
CA VAL A 273 -0.62 -4.11 -19.79
C VAL A 273 -1.77 -5.10 -19.77
N ILE A 274 -1.72 -6.09 -20.66
CA ILE A 274 -2.65 -7.22 -20.73
C ILE A 274 -1.88 -8.45 -21.23
N ILE A 275 -2.24 -9.63 -20.73
CA ILE A 275 -1.76 -10.89 -21.32
C ILE A 275 -2.87 -11.45 -22.20
N GLU A 276 -2.58 -11.68 -23.49
CA GLU A 276 -3.51 -12.27 -24.44
C GLU A 276 -3.16 -13.72 -24.79
N ASP A 277 -4.20 -14.45 -25.20
CA ASP A 277 -4.14 -15.84 -25.68
C ASP A 277 -3.39 -16.77 -24.71
N ALA A 278 -3.68 -16.57 -23.42
CA ALA A 278 -2.98 -17.29 -22.37
C ALA A 278 -3.51 -18.71 -22.20
N SER A 279 -2.60 -19.63 -21.89
CA SER A 279 -2.94 -20.92 -21.28
C SER A 279 -2.85 -20.79 -19.76
N VAL A 280 -3.85 -21.31 -19.06
CA VAL A 280 -3.99 -21.26 -17.62
C VAL A 280 -3.93 -22.68 -17.06
N LYS A 281 -3.07 -22.89 -16.06
CA LYS A 281 -2.86 -24.19 -15.40
C LYS A 281 -2.90 -24.07 -13.87
#